data_AF-A0A1Q3GWD6-F1
#
_entry.id   AF-A0A1Q3GWD6-F1
#
_cell.length_a   1.000
_cell.length_b   1.000
_cell.length_c   1.000
_cell.angle_alpha   90.00
_cell.angle_beta   90.00
_cell.angle_gamma   90.00
#
_symmetry.space_group_name_H-M   'P 1'
#
loop_
_entity.id
_entity.type
_entity.pdbx_description
1 polymer ?
#
loop_
_entity_poly.entity_id
_entity_poly.type
_entity_poly.pdbx_seq_one_letter_code
_entity_poly.pdbx_strand_id
1 'polypeptide(L)'
;MYIKKAWIAVIAVVVITPLVAFTKVHLDNEAAKKAEVKAHVLKSYVHGAFNELNPEAMEKGFHKDFAIFSMGKEGKLRRYEIADWVKGAKKRKSKADFDPAKNKWESKFPIIDVVGNTAVVKLELYRKGKHVYTDFLSLYKYPEGWKIVAKVYHKHKK
;
A
#
# COMPACT_ATOMS: atom_id res chain seq x y z
N MET A 1 25.35 12.24 52.84
CA MET A 1 25.68 11.93 51.42
C MET A 1 24.58 11.14 50.67
N TYR A 2 23.37 10.95 51.23
CA TYR A 2 22.28 10.17 50.60
C TYR A 2 21.33 10.99 49.71
N ILE A 3 21.18 12.30 49.96
CA ILE A 3 20.23 13.16 49.25
C ILE A 3 20.61 13.30 47.77
N LYS A 4 21.90 13.51 47.43
CA LYS A 4 22.34 13.71 46.04
C LYS A 4 22.02 12.53 45.09
N LYS A 5 22.02 11.27 45.57
CA LYS A 5 21.69 10.10 44.75
C LYS A 5 20.18 9.97 44.49
N ALA A 6 19.34 10.33 45.47
CA ALA A 6 17.89 10.34 45.32
C ALA A 6 17.43 11.37 44.28
N TRP A 7 18.04 12.56 44.27
CA TRP A 7 17.74 13.59 43.25
C TRP A 7 18.20 13.19 41.84
N ILE A 8 19.33 12.50 41.70
CA ILE A 8 19.77 11.96 40.40
C ILE A 8 18.79 10.88 39.89
N ALA A 9 18.31 9.99 40.76
CA ALA A 9 17.32 8.98 40.40
C ALA A 9 15.97 9.60 40.01
N VAL A 10 15.50 10.62 40.75
CA VAL A 10 14.25 11.33 40.43
C VAL A 10 14.38 12.12 39.12
N ILE A 11 15.49 12.81 38.89
CA ILE A 11 15.74 13.54 37.63
C ILE A 11 15.83 12.57 36.46
N ALA A 12 16.50 11.43 36.62
CA ALA A 12 16.55 10.39 35.59
C ALA A 12 15.14 9.88 35.25
N VAL A 13 14.30 9.59 36.25
CA VAL A 13 12.91 9.15 36.02
C VAL A 13 12.06 10.23 35.34
N VAL A 14 12.20 11.49 35.75
CA VAL A 14 11.45 12.63 35.17
C VAL A 14 11.86 12.94 33.73
N VAL A 15 13.10 12.65 33.32
CA VAL A 15 13.56 12.84 31.93
C VAL A 15 13.27 11.61 31.06
N ILE A 16 13.43 10.40 31.59
CA ILE A 16 13.25 9.15 30.83
C ILE A 16 11.78 8.91 30.50
N THR A 17 10.85 9.22 31.42
CA THR A 17 9.42 8.98 31.20
C THR A 17 8.81 9.76 30.02
N PRO A 18 9.00 11.09 29.87
CA PRO A 18 8.51 11.81 28.70
C PRO A 18 9.20 11.39 27.40
N LEU A 19 10.47 10.99 27.43
CA LEU A 19 11.16 10.48 26.24
C LEU A 19 10.56 9.14 25.76
N VAL A 20 10.28 8.23 26.70
CA VAL A 20 9.60 6.96 26.39
C VAL A 20 8.17 7.19 25.88
N ALA A 21 7.43 8.13 26.47
CA ALA A 21 6.09 8.48 26.00
C ALA A 21 6.11 9.09 24.59
N PHE A 22 7.04 10.02 24.32
CA PHE A 22 7.19 10.66 23.02
C PHE A 22 7.54 9.66 21.91
N THR A 23 8.51 8.77 22.16
CA THR A 23 8.91 7.73 21.21
C THR A 23 7.76 6.76 20.92
N LYS A 24 6.99 6.35 21.95
CA LYS A 24 5.81 5.52 21.77
C LYS A 24 4.75 6.20 20.89
N VAL A 25 4.39 7.45 21.18
CA VAL A 25 3.42 8.22 20.38
C VAL A 25 3.87 8.34 18.93
N HIS A 26 5.16 8.58 18.68
CA HIS A 26 5.71 8.64 17.33
C HIS A 26 5.60 7.30 16.59
N LEU A 27 5.97 6.19 17.25
CA LEU A 27 5.85 4.85 16.68
C LEU A 27 4.41 4.46 16.38
N ASP A 28 3.48 4.75 17.31
CA ASP A 28 2.05 4.47 17.14
C ASP A 28 1.47 5.26 15.95
N ASN A 29 1.88 6.53 15.79
CA ASN A 29 1.48 7.35 14.65
C ASN A 29 2.02 6.80 13.31
N GLU A 30 3.29 6.38 13.27
CA GLU A 30 3.87 5.76 12.08
C GLU A 30 3.19 4.43 11.72
N ALA A 31 2.90 3.59 12.71
CA ALA A 31 2.17 2.34 12.50
C ALA A 31 0.75 2.60 11.97
N ALA A 32 0.05 3.59 12.52
CA ALA A 32 -1.29 3.98 12.08
C ALA A 32 -1.31 4.46 10.62
N LYS A 33 -0.36 5.32 10.23
CA LYS A 33 -0.22 5.78 8.84
C LYS A 33 0.02 4.63 7.87
N LYS A 34 0.93 3.70 8.21
CA LYS A 34 1.22 2.52 7.39
C LYS A 34 0.01 1.60 7.28
N ALA A 35 -0.76 1.45 8.37
CA ALA A 35 -1.99 0.67 8.37
C ALA A 35 -3.07 1.29 7.46
N GLU A 36 -3.21 2.62 7.45
CA GLU A 36 -4.13 3.33 6.55
C GLU A 36 -3.77 3.11 5.08
N VAL A 37 -2.49 3.26 4.72
CA VAL A 37 -1.99 2.98 3.35
C VAL A 37 -2.23 1.51 2.97
N LYS A 38 -1.92 0.58 3.88
CA LYS A 38 -2.15 -0.86 3.66
C LYS A 38 -3.62 -1.16 3.39
N ALA A 39 -4.52 -0.62 4.22
CA ALA A 39 -5.96 -0.80 4.07
C ALA A 39 -6.46 -0.23 2.73
N HIS A 40 -5.94 0.93 2.33
CA HIS A 40 -6.26 1.54 1.03
C HIS A 40 -5.82 0.65 -0.15
N VAL A 41 -4.59 0.16 -0.15
CA VAL A 41 -4.06 -0.72 -1.20
C VAL A 41 -4.80 -2.06 -1.21
N LEU A 42 -5.13 -2.64 -0.06
CA LEU A 42 -5.96 -3.84 0.00
C LEU A 42 -7.31 -3.61 -0.68
N LYS A 43 -8.04 -2.56 -0.29
CA LYS A 43 -9.37 -2.26 -0.81
C LYS A 43 -9.37 -1.96 -2.31
N SER A 44 -8.53 -1.02 -2.74
CA SER A 44 -8.59 -0.47 -4.10
C SER A 44 -7.81 -1.30 -5.12
N TYR A 45 -6.72 -1.95 -4.70
CA TYR A 45 -5.83 -2.66 -5.61
C TYR A 45 -5.98 -4.18 -5.49
N VAL A 46 -5.76 -4.76 -4.31
CA VAL A 46 -5.81 -6.22 -4.14
C VAL A 46 -7.24 -6.74 -4.34
N HIS A 47 -8.22 -6.18 -3.65
CA HIS A 47 -9.63 -6.54 -3.82
C HIS A 47 -10.27 -5.89 -5.05
N GLY A 48 -9.84 -4.67 -5.38
CA GLY A 48 -10.34 -3.94 -6.55
C GLY A 48 -9.95 -4.57 -7.88
N ALA A 49 -8.66 -4.86 -8.07
CA ALA A 49 -8.13 -5.28 -9.38
C ALA A 49 -7.88 -6.79 -9.49
N PHE A 50 -7.76 -7.51 -8.37
CA PHE A 50 -7.45 -8.93 -8.37
C PHE A 50 -8.55 -9.80 -7.78
N ASN A 51 -8.88 -9.71 -6.50
CA ASN A 51 -9.74 -10.70 -5.83
C ASN A 51 -11.21 -10.62 -6.24
N GLU A 52 -12.03 -9.93 -5.46
CA GLU A 52 -13.47 -9.76 -5.69
C GLU A 52 -13.77 -9.00 -6.98
N LEU A 53 -12.75 -8.34 -7.53
CA LEU A 53 -12.81 -7.48 -8.70
C LEU A 53 -13.88 -6.41 -8.48
N ASN A 54 -13.46 -5.30 -7.89
CA ASN A 54 -14.31 -4.17 -7.52
C ASN A 54 -13.87 -2.92 -8.31
N PRO A 55 -14.40 -2.73 -9.54
CA PRO A 55 -14.07 -1.57 -10.36
C PRO A 55 -14.44 -0.24 -9.69
N GLU A 56 -15.49 -0.20 -8.89
CA GLU A 56 -15.91 1.00 -8.16
C GLU A 56 -14.87 1.41 -7.10
N ALA A 57 -14.29 0.43 -6.41
CA ALA A 57 -13.18 0.65 -5.47
C ALA A 57 -11.89 1.07 -6.20
N MET A 58 -11.66 0.57 -7.43
CA MET A 58 -10.56 1.04 -8.27
C MET A 58 -10.76 2.52 -8.65
N GLU A 59 -11.92 2.89 -9.21
CA GLU A 59 -12.21 4.29 -9.61
C GLU A 59 -12.00 5.28 -8.46
N LYS A 60 -12.38 4.90 -7.24
CA LYS A 60 -12.20 5.76 -6.06
C LYS A 60 -10.79 5.72 -5.49
N GLY A 61 -10.06 4.62 -5.65
CA GLY A 61 -8.77 4.41 -4.98
C GLY A 61 -7.54 4.80 -5.77
N PHE A 62 -7.69 5.00 -7.08
CA PHE A 62 -6.63 5.46 -7.98
C PHE A 62 -6.83 6.94 -8.31
N HIS A 63 -5.74 7.64 -8.55
CA HIS A 63 -5.81 8.97 -9.16
C HIS A 63 -6.17 8.83 -10.64
N LYS A 64 -6.90 9.80 -11.20
CA LYS A 64 -7.35 9.75 -12.61
C LYS A 64 -6.20 9.64 -13.62
N ASP A 65 -5.04 10.19 -13.28
CA ASP A 65 -3.84 10.18 -14.12
C ASP A 65 -2.91 8.98 -13.82
N PHE A 66 -3.36 8.04 -12.98
CA PHE A 66 -2.61 6.82 -12.72
C PHE A 66 -2.38 6.02 -14.00
N ALA A 67 -1.17 5.49 -14.13
CA ALA A 67 -0.85 4.47 -15.10
C ALA A 67 0.04 3.38 -14.52
N ILE A 68 -0.11 2.17 -15.06
CA ILE A 68 0.89 1.12 -14.97
C ILE A 68 1.94 1.38 -16.04
N PHE A 69 3.17 1.53 -15.61
CA PHE A 69 4.33 1.70 -16.46
C PHE A 69 5.05 0.36 -16.63
N SER A 70 5.25 -0.04 -17.88
CA SER A 70 5.93 -1.31 -18.19
C SER A 70 6.90 -1.16 -19.35
N MET A 71 7.94 -1.99 -19.35
CA MET A 71 8.91 -2.05 -20.44
C MET A 71 8.24 -2.62 -21.69
N GLY A 72 8.09 -1.79 -22.72
CA GLY A 72 7.67 -2.20 -24.05
C GLY A 72 8.81 -2.77 -24.87
N LYS A 73 8.55 -2.97 -26.18
CA LYS A 73 9.58 -3.38 -27.13
C LYS A 73 10.59 -2.24 -27.31
N GLU A 74 11.86 -2.59 -27.54
CA GLU A 74 12.92 -1.64 -27.89
C GLU A 74 13.09 -0.50 -26.85
N GLY A 75 12.89 -0.81 -25.57
CA GLY A 75 13.05 0.16 -24.48
C GLY A 75 11.94 1.22 -24.37
N LYS A 76 10.92 1.18 -25.23
CA LYS A 76 9.80 2.14 -25.15
C LYS A 76 8.94 1.87 -23.92
N LEU A 77 8.63 2.92 -23.16
CA LEU A 77 7.74 2.82 -22.01
C LEU A 77 6.29 2.65 -22.49
N ARG A 78 5.61 1.61 -22.00
CA ARG A 78 4.17 1.43 -22.17
C ARG A 78 3.44 2.00 -20.97
N ARG A 79 2.35 2.71 -21.23
CA ARG A 79 1.42 3.27 -20.24
C ARG A 79 0.10 2.53 -20.36
N TYR A 80 -0.42 2.03 -19.23
CA TYR A 80 -1.76 1.46 -19.16
C TYR A 80 -2.56 2.22 -18.10
N GLU A 81 -3.49 3.04 -18.55
CA GLU A 81 -4.20 4.02 -17.73
C GLU A 81 -5.28 3.38 -16.87
N ILE A 82 -5.61 4.03 -15.76
CA ILE A 82 -6.66 3.54 -14.85
C ILE A 82 -8.01 3.37 -15.54
N ALA A 83 -8.38 4.28 -16.45
CA ALA A 83 -9.68 4.24 -17.13
C ALA A 83 -9.84 2.94 -17.96
N ASP A 84 -8.80 2.59 -18.73
CA ASP A 84 -8.79 1.36 -19.50
C ASP A 84 -8.76 0.12 -18.62
N TRP A 85 -8.06 0.18 -17.48
CA TRP A 85 -7.99 -0.92 -16.55
C TRP A 85 -9.32 -1.19 -15.85
N VAL A 86 -9.98 -0.14 -15.38
CA VAL A 86 -11.34 -0.19 -14.82
C VAL A 86 -12.33 -0.74 -15.85
N LYS A 87 -12.27 -0.27 -17.11
CA LYS A 87 -13.11 -0.80 -18.19
C LYS A 87 -12.89 -2.30 -18.40
N GLY A 88 -11.63 -2.74 -18.38
CA GLY A 88 -11.25 -4.16 -18.43
C GLY A 88 -11.80 -4.96 -17.25
N ALA A 89 -11.72 -4.41 -16.03
CA ALA A 89 -12.24 -5.03 -14.82
C ALA A 89 -13.77 -5.18 -14.87
N LYS A 90 -14.50 -4.12 -15.27
CA LYS A 90 -15.96 -4.17 -15.48
C LYS A 90 -16.33 -5.27 -16.48
N LYS A 91 -15.65 -5.30 -17.63
CA LYS A 91 -15.85 -6.32 -18.67
C LYS A 91 -15.55 -7.74 -18.17
N ARG A 92 -14.53 -7.93 -17.33
CA ARG A 92 -14.22 -9.26 -16.77
C ARG A 92 -15.30 -9.69 -15.77
N LYS A 93 -15.71 -8.78 -14.89
CA LYS A 93 -16.72 -9.03 -13.85
C LYS A 93 -18.09 -9.37 -14.42
N SER A 94 -18.45 -8.80 -15.57
CA SER A 94 -19.73 -9.06 -16.23
C SER A 94 -19.81 -10.41 -16.97
N LYS A 95 -18.69 -11.15 -17.09
CA LYS A 95 -18.73 -12.45 -17.75
C LYS A 95 -19.32 -13.52 -16.82
N ALA A 96 -20.16 -14.39 -17.37
CA ALA A 96 -20.81 -15.47 -16.63
C ALA A 96 -19.83 -16.48 -15.99
N ASP A 97 -18.60 -16.59 -16.53
CA ASP A 97 -17.55 -17.47 -16.01
C ASP A 97 -16.70 -16.82 -14.90
N PHE A 98 -16.99 -15.58 -14.51
CA PHE A 98 -16.26 -14.93 -13.42
C PHE A 98 -16.74 -15.43 -12.06
N ASP A 99 -15.81 -16.00 -11.30
CA ASP A 99 -16.05 -16.50 -9.96
C ASP A 99 -14.98 -15.90 -9.00
N PRO A 100 -15.38 -15.00 -8.08
CA PRO A 100 -14.49 -14.43 -7.07
C PRO A 100 -13.79 -15.49 -6.20
N ALA A 101 -14.44 -16.62 -5.94
CA ALA A 101 -13.87 -17.70 -5.13
C ALA A 101 -12.69 -18.38 -5.85
N LYS A 102 -12.70 -18.39 -7.18
CA LYS A 102 -11.60 -18.92 -8.02
C LYS A 102 -10.53 -17.90 -8.38
N ASN A 103 -10.77 -16.63 -8.05
CA ASN A 103 -9.87 -15.53 -8.37
C ASN A 103 -9.11 -15.01 -7.14
N LYS A 104 -8.66 -15.91 -6.26
CA LYS A 104 -7.94 -15.55 -5.04
C LYS A 104 -6.44 -15.32 -5.29
N TRP A 105 -5.99 -14.21 -4.75
CA TRP A 105 -4.62 -13.73 -4.71
C TRP A 105 -4.24 -13.39 -3.28
N GLU A 106 -3.12 -13.93 -2.86
CA GLU A 106 -2.51 -13.60 -1.58
C GLU A 106 -1.58 -12.39 -1.78
N SER A 107 -1.52 -11.52 -0.78
CA SER A 107 -0.70 -10.32 -0.83
C SER A 107 0.23 -10.22 0.38
N LYS A 108 1.49 -9.86 0.15
CA LYS A 108 2.45 -9.49 1.19
C LYS A 108 2.91 -8.06 0.96
N PHE A 109 3.17 -7.34 2.04
CA PHE A 109 3.60 -5.94 2.02
C PHE A 109 5.00 -5.83 2.61
N PRO A 110 6.07 -6.27 1.91
CA PRO A 110 7.43 -6.17 2.45
C PRO A 110 7.84 -4.74 2.82
N ILE A 111 7.32 -3.73 2.11
CA ILE A 111 7.63 -2.32 2.38
C ILE A 111 6.33 -1.52 2.32
N ILE A 112 6.10 -0.75 3.37
CA ILE A 112 5.20 0.40 3.38
C ILE A 112 5.97 1.52 4.06
N ASP A 113 6.25 2.58 3.32
CA ASP A 113 6.92 3.77 3.85
C ASP A 113 6.07 5.01 3.58
N VAL A 114 6.06 5.92 4.56
CA VAL A 114 5.18 7.09 4.55
C VAL A 114 5.97 8.30 5.01
N VAL A 115 5.99 9.36 4.19
CA VAL A 115 6.61 10.64 4.52
C VAL A 115 5.60 11.74 4.24
N GLY A 116 5.11 12.38 5.32
CA GLY A 116 4.02 13.35 5.24
C GLY A 116 2.78 12.76 4.57
N ASN A 117 2.36 13.35 3.44
CA ASN A 117 1.23 12.91 2.64
C ASN A 117 1.63 12.02 1.44
N THR A 118 2.83 11.44 1.45
CA THR A 118 3.34 10.59 0.36
C THR A 118 3.63 9.20 0.90
N ALA A 119 3.38 8.17 0.10
CA ALA A 119 3.73 6.81 0.48
C ALA A 119 4.26 5.99 -0.70
N VAL A 120 5.08 5.00 -0.39
CA VAL A 120 5.49 3.95 -1.31
C VAL A 120 5.21 2.58 -0.73
N VAL A 121 4.78 1.66 -1.59
CA VAL A 121 4.47 0.28 -1.21
C VAL A 121 5.19 -0.67 -2.15
N LYS A 122 5.97 -1.60 -1.58
CA LYS A 122 6.35 -2.84 -2.26
C LYS A 122 5.30 -3.90 -1.90
N LEU A 123 4.67 -4.44 -2.92
CA LEU A 123 3.61 -5.44 -2.79
C LEU A 123 3.98 -6.69 -3.57
N GLU A 124 3.87 -7.84 -2.93
CA GLU A 124 4.06 -9.14 -3.56
C GLU A 124 2.70 -9.82 -3.72
N LEU A 125 2.41 -10.29 -4.93
CA LEU A 125 1.16 -10.95 -5.28
C LEU A 125 1.42 -12.40 -5.64
N TYR A 126 0.68 -13.29 -4.98
CA TYR A 126 0.78 -14.73 -5.17
C TYR A 126 -0.56 -15.28 -5.65
N ARG A 127 -0.50 -16.27 -6.55
CA ARG A 127 -1.68 -17.00 -7.01
C ARG A 127 -1.39 -18.49 -7.05
N LYS A 128 -2.23 -19.29 -6.38
CA LYS A 128 -2.05 -20.74 -6.25
C LYS A 128 -0.63 -21.10 -5.75
N GLY A 129 -0.18 -20.41 -4.70
CA GLY A 129 1.15 -20.59 -4.09
C GLY A 129 2.34 -20.05 -4.90
N LYS A 130 2.15 -19.54 -6.12
CA LYS A 130 3.23 -18.99 -6.95
C LYS A 130 3.35 -17.48 -6.79
N HIS A 131 4.57 -16.96 -6.60
CA HIS A 131 4.85 -15.52 -6.65
C HIS A 131 4.75 -15.05 -8.10
N VAL A 132 3.76 -14.21 -8.42
CA VAL A 132 3.48 -13.79 -9.81
C VAL A 132 4.01 -12.40 -10.08
N TYR A 133 3.77 -11.46 -9.16
CA TYR A 133 4.19 -10.07 -9.32
C TYR A 133 4.84 -9.52 -8.06
N THR A 134 5.86 -8.70 -8.24
CA THR A 134 6.28 -7.71 -7.26
C THR A 134 5.98 -6.33 -7.84
N ASP A 135 5.08 -5.61 -7.22
CA ASP A 135 4.63 -4.29 -7.63
C ASP A 135 5.24 -3.22 -6.71
N PHE A 136 5.57 -2.08 -7.31
CA PHE A 136 5.97 -0.87 -6.60
C PHE A 136 4.93 0.21 -6.87
N LEU A 137 4.21 0.59 -5.83
CA LEU A 137 3.13 1.57 -5.89
C LEU A 137 3.58 2.87 -5.23
N SER A 138 3.29 3.99 -5.87
CA SER A 138 3.43 5.33 -5.29
C SER A 138 2.04 5.90 -5.00
N LEU A 139 1.89 6.57 -3.87
CA LEU A 139 0.62 7.14 -3.41
C LEU A 139 0.79 8.55 -2.87
N TYR A 140 -0.28 9.34 -3.00
CA TYR A 140 -0.46 10.61 -2.30
C TYR A 140 -1.75 10.58 -1.48
N LYS A 141 -1.75 11.29 -0.34
CA LYS A 141 -2.94 11.55 0.48
C LYS A 141 -3.54 12.89 0.07
N TYR A 142 -4.74 12.83 -0.47
CA TYR A 142 -5.58 13.98 -0.81
C TYR A 142 -6.59 14.24 0.33
N PRO A 143 -7.31 15.37 0.34
CA PRO A 143 -8.34 15.64 1.35
C PRO A 143 -9.39 14.53 1.47
N GLU A 144 -9.74 13.88 0.36
CA GLU A 144 -10.67 12.75 0.32
C GLU A 144 -10.05 11.38 0.66
N GLY A 145 -8.74 11.34 0.90
CA GLY A 145 -7.99 10.14 1.29
C GLY A 145 -6.85 9.77 0.34
N TRP A 146 -6.28 8.58 0.56
CA TRP A 146 -5.17 8.07 -0.24
C TRP A 146 -5.59 7.79 -1.69
N LYS A 147 -4.67 8.00 -2.63
CA LYS A 147 -4.80 7.63 -4.04
C LYS A 147 -3.50 6.99 -4.52
N ILE A 148 -3.62 5.88 -5.26
CA ILE A 148 -2.47 5.29 -5.95
C ILE A 148 -2.25 6.08 -7.25
N VAL A 149 -1.04 6.59 -7.47
CA VAL A 149 -0.72 7.52 -8.57
C VAL A 149 0.21 6.95 -9.63
N ALA A 150 1.02 5.94 -9.30
CA ALA A 150 1.85 5.23 -10.27
C ALA A 150 2.12 3.79 -9.86
N LYS A 151 2.37 2.93 -10.85
CA LYS A 151 2.83 1.56 -10.65
C LYS A 151 3.92 1.20 -11.64
N VAL A 152 5.01 0.61 -11.15
CA VAL A 152 5.90 -0.27 -11.93
C VAL A 152 5.88 -1.67 -11.32
N TYR A 153 6.33 -2.68 -12.05
CA TYR A 153 6.31 -4.06 -11.55
C TYR A 153 7.38 -4.94 -12.18
N HIS A 154 7.71 -6.00 -11.44
CA HIS A 154 8.38 -7.19 -11.96
C HIS A 154 7.38 -8.34 -12.07
N LYS A 155 7.34 -8.99 -13.22
CA LYS A 155 6.59 -10.24 -13.42
C LYS A 155 7.54 -11.42 -13.29
N HIS A 156 7.31 -12.23 -12.27
CA HIS A 156 8.12 -13.43 -12.03
C HIS A 156 7.84 -14.49 -13.10
N LYS A 157 8.88 -15.25 -13.46
CA LYS A 157 8.75 -16.38 -14.38
C LYS A 157 7.94 -17.51 -13.71
N LYS A 158 7.28 -18.31 -14.55
CA LYS A 158 6.37 -19.40 -14.12
C LYS A 158 7.09 -20.58 -13.48
#